data_AF-A0A965R8X4-F1
#
_entry.id   AF-A0A965R8X4-F1
#
_cell.length_a   1.000
_cell.length_b   1.000
_cell.length_c   1.000
_cell.angle_alpha   90.00
_cell.angle_beta   90.00
_cell.angle_gamma   90.00
#
_symmetry.space_group_name_H-M   'P 1'
#
loop_
_entity.id
_entity.type
_entity.pdbx_description
1 polymer ?
#
loop_
_entity_poly.entity_id
_entity_poly.type
_entity_poly.pdbx_seq_one_letter_code
_entity_poly.pdbx_strand_id
1 'polypeptide(L)'
;MSTSQATPSLQVTVSSKQILAISLPIALAIMVPQVNFVINNIFLGALSSEALAIGGITGVFYLIFGVMGQGLNNGLQALISRRAGENRIDEIGVLFSQGVIISLFLSVAGILFTYFIAPTIFYSVLHDVHRANTVIEFLKIRIWGIPFLF
;
A
#
# COMPACT_ATOMS: atom_id res chain seq x y z
N MET A 1 -21.61 -36.23 18.83
CA MET A 1 -21.95 -35.95 17.42
C MET A 1 -21.70 -34.47 17.17
N SER A 2 -20.46 -34.12 16.83
CA SER A 2 -20.07 -32.75 16.50
C SER A 2 -20.53 -32.43 15.08
N THR A 3 -21.49 -31.52 14.95
CA THR A 3 -21.93 -30.96 13.68
C THR A 3 -20.72 -30.36 12.96
N SER A 4 -20.21 -31.06 11.95
CA SER A 4 -19.25 -30.52 11.00
C SER A 4 -19.92 -29.33 10.30
N GLN A 5 -19.63 -28.11 10.74
CA GLN A 5 -20.04 -26.91 10.04
C GLN A 5 -19.39 -26.99 8.65
N ALA A 6 -20.19 -27.29 7.63
CA ALA A 6 -19.72 -27.31 6.26
C ALA A 6 -19.19 -25.91 5.95
N THR A 7 -17.88 -25.79 5.77
CA THR A 7 -17.24 -24.56 5.33
C THR A 7 -17.90 -24.12 4.02
N PRO A 8 -18.51 -22.92 3.94
CA PRO A 8 -19.16 -22.46 2.73
C PRO A 8 -18.16 -22.45 1.57
N SER A 9 -18.58 -22.91 0.40
CA SER A 9 -17.74 -22.96 -0.79
C SER A 9 -17.34 -21.55 -1.21
N LEU A 10 -16.04 -21.31 -1.40
CA LEU A 10 -15.50 -20.00 -1.78
C LEU A 10 -15.57 -19.72 -3.28
N GLN A 11 -16.13 -20.65 -4.06
CA GLN A 11 -16.23 -20.52 -5.52
C GLN A 11 -17.24 -19.44 -5.91
N VAL A 12 -16.84 -18.59 -6.85
CA VAL A 12 -17.68 -17.52 -7.38
C VAL A 12 -18.41 -17.98 -8.64
N THR A 13 -19.67 -17.58 -8.81
CA THR A 13 -20.39 -17.76 -10.08
C THR A 13 -20.15 -16.56 -10.98
N VAL A 14 -19.96 -16.77 -12.28
CA VAL A 14 -19.68 -15.70 -13.26
C VAL A 14 -20.99 -15.00 -13.68
N SER A 15 -21.76 -14.53 -12.71
CA SER A 15 -22.99 -13.76 -12.93
C SER A 15 -22.71 -12.27 -12.83
N SER A 16 -23.25 -11.45 -13.74
CA SER A 16 -23.11 -9.99 -13.71
C SER A 16 -23.56 -9.38 -12.38
N LYS A 17 -24.57 -9.96 -11.72
CA LYS A 17 -25.03 -9.52 -10.40
C LYS A 17 -23.98 -9.76 -9.32
N GLN A 18 -23.27 -10.89 -9.38
CA GLN A 18 -22.20 -11.22 -8.42
C GLN A 18 -20.95 -10.37 -8.66
N ILE A 19 -20.58 -10.15 -9.94
CA ILE A 19 -19.48 -9.25 -10.30
C ILE A 19 -19.77 -7.85 -9.74
N LEU A 20 -20.98 -7.32 -9.94
CA LEU A 20 -21.37 -6.00 -9.44
C LEU A 20 -21.39 -5.93 -7.90
N ALA A 21 -21.86 -6.99 -7.23
CA ALA A 21 -21.89 -7.06 -5.78
C ALA A 21 -20.47 -7.02 -5.15
N ILE A 22 -19.46 -7.54 -5.84
CA ILE A 22 -18.06 -7.51 -5.39
C ILE A 22 -17.37 -6.20 -5.80
N SER A 23 -17.58 -5.75 -7.05
CA SER A 23 -16.86 -4.58 -7.59
C SER A 23 -17.33 -3.25 -7.02
N LEU A 24 -18.63 -3.10 -6.71
CA LEU A 24 -19.18 -1.83 -6.24
C LEU A 24 -18.60 -1.41 -4.87
N PRO A 25 -18.52 -2.28 -3.84
CA PRO A 25 -17.84 -1.93 -2.59
C PRO A 25 -16.36 -1.61 -2.78
N ILE A 26 -15.65 -2.34 -3.64
CA ILE A 26 -14.22 -2.10 -3.93
C ILE A 26 -14.03 -0.72 -4.58
N ALA A 27 -14.85 -0.38 -5.58
CA ALA A 27 -14.80 0.92 -6.24
C ALA A 27 -15.06 2.07 -5.24
N LEU A 28 -16.03 1.91 -4.35
CA LEU A 28 -16.29 2.88 -3.29
C LEU A 28 -15.13 2.98 -2.29
N ALA A 29 -14.53 1.86 -1.92
CA ALA A 29 -13.38 1.84 -1.02
C ALA A 29 -12.16 2.56 -1.62
N ILE A 30 -11.94 2.43 -2.94
CA ILE A 30 -10.85 3.13 -3.65
C ILE A 30 -11.04 4.65 -3.66
N MET A 31 -12.26 5.17 -3.51
CA MET A 31 -12.50 6.62 -3.45
C MET A 31 -11.91 7.26 -2.19
N VAL A 32 -11.87 6.53 -1.06
CA VAL A 32 -11.38 7.06 0.22
C VAL A 32 -9.93 7.58 0.13
N PRO A 33 -8.94 6.81 -0.36
CA PRO A 33 -7.58 7.31 -0.51
C PRO A 33 -7.46 8.43 -1.55
N GLN A 34 -8.30 8.46 -2.59
CA GLN A 34 -8.29 9.56 -3.58
C GLN A 34 -8.77 10.88 -2.96
N VAL A 35 -9.85 10.83 -2.17
CA VAL A 35 -10.34 12.01 -1.44
C VAL A 35 -9.30 12.48 -0.43
N ASN A 36 -8.70 11.55 0.32
CA ASN A 36 -7.61 11.86 1.25
C ASN A 36 -6.42 12.55 0.55
N PHE A 37 -6.03 12.05 -0.63
CA PHE A 37 -4.97 12.66 -1.44
C PHE A 37 -5.32 14.09 -1.87
N VAL A 38 -6.54 14.33 -2.38
CA VAL A 38 -6.98 15.67 -2.80
C VAL A 38 -7.00 16.63 -1.61
N ILE A 39 -7.59 16.22 -0.49
CA ILE A 39 -7.68 17.03 0.72
C ILE A 39 -6.28 17.42 1.20
N ASN A 40 -5.36 16.47 1.34
CA ASN A 40 -3.99 16.77 1.77
C ASN A 40 -3.30 17.80 0.88
N ASN A 41 -3.47 17.71 -0.44
CA ASN A 41 -2.89 18.69 -1.37
C ASN A 41 -3.53 20.07 -1.24
N ILE A 42 -4.84 20.16 -0.99
CA ILE A 42 -5.52 21.43 -0.71
C ILE A 42 -4.94 22.07 0.56
N PHE A 43 -4.79 21.30 1.64
CA PHE A 43 -4.21 21.79 2.90
C PHE A 43 -2.77 22.25 2.73
N LEU A 44 -1.93 21.45 2.05
CA LEU A 44 -0.54 21.83 1.78
C LEU A 44 -0.44 23.07 0.89
N GLY A 45 -1.29 23.18 -0.14
CA GLY A 45 -1.34 24.35 -1.01
C GLY A 45 -1.80 25.62 -0.30
N ALA A 46 -2.73 25.50 0.65
CA ALA A 46 -3.16 26.62 1.49
C ALA A 46 -2.08 27.04 2.51
N LEU A 47 -1.23 26.11 2.96
CA LEU A 47 -0.14 26.39 3.88
C LEU A 47 0.99 27.17 3.21
N SER A 48 1.54 26.67 2.10
CA SER A 48 2.51 27.38 1.26
C SER A 48 2.81 26.61 -0.03
N SER A 49 3.27 27.31 -1.07
CA SER A 49 3.76 26.68 -2.31
C SER A 49 4.96 25.76 -2.08
N GLU A 50 5.80 26.09 -1.09
CA GLU A 50 6.95 25.27 -0.72
C GLU A 50 6.53 23.95 -0.04
N ALA A 51 5.59 24.00 0.92
CA ALA A 51 5.07 22.81 1.58
C ALA A 51 4.40 21.85 0.58
N LEU A 52 3.63 22.39 -0.38
CA LEU A 52 3.05 21.60 -1.46
C LEU A 52 4.12 20.93 -2.33
N ALA A 53 5.18 21.65 -2.69
CA ALA A 53 6.29 21.10 -3.47
C ALA A 53 7.02 19.97 -2.72
N ILE A 54 7.32 20.17 -1.43
CA ILE A 54 7.94 19.16 -0.56
C ILE A 54 7.05 17.92 -0.45
N GLY A 55 5.74 18.12 -0.25
CA GLY A 55 4.75 17.05 -0.19
C GLY A 55 4.69 16.24 -1.50
N GLY A 56 4.74 16.90 -2.64
CA GLY A 56 4.79 16.28 -3.97
C GLY A 56 6.05 15.43 -4.18
N ILE A 57 7.22 16.01 -3.92
CA ILE A 57 8.53 15.32 -4.06
C ILE A 57 8.57 14.08 -3.16
N THR A 58 8.18 14.23 -1.89
CA THR A 58 8.12 13.13 -0.92
C THR A 58 7.09 12.08 -1.35
N GLY A 59 5.95 12.51 -1.89
CA GLY A 59 4.90 11.62 -2.40
C GLY A 59 5.38 10.75 -3.56
N VAL A 60 6.13 11.31 -4.52
CA VAL A 60 6.71 10.56 -5.64
C VAL A 60 7.69 9.50 -5.15
N PHE A 61 8.56 9.85 -4.19
CA PHE A 61 9.45 8.86 -3.57
C PHE A 61 8.65 7.75 -2.88
N TYR A 62 7.60 8.10 -2.15
CA TYR A 62 6.74 7.15 -1.45
C TYR A 62 5.96 6.22 -2.40
N LEU A 63 5.66 6.67 -3.62
CA LEU A 63 5.00 5.89 -4.66
C LEU A 63 5.78 4.62 -5.02
N ILE A 64 7.11 4.63 -4.94
CA ILE A 64 7.96 3.47 -5.22
C ILE A 64 7.57 2.30 -4.29
N PHE A 65 7.41 2.58 -2.99
CA PHE A 65 6.93 1.59 -2.03
C PHE A 65 5.46 1.23 -2.27
N GLY A 66 4.63 2.22 -2.61
CA GLY A 66 3.24 2.01 -3.04
C GLY A 66 3.09 0.97 -4.16
N VAL A 67 3.92 1.06 -5.19
CA VAL A 67 3.89 0.13 -6.33
C VAL A 67 4.42 -1.25 -5.95
N MET A 68 5.49 -1.33 -5.15
CA MET A 68 5.97 -2.61 -4.63
C MET A 68 4.89 -3.34 -3.82
N GLY A 69 4.15 -2.60 -2.99
CA GLY A 69 3.06 -3.14 -2.19
C GLY A 69 1.90 -3.65 -3.02
N GLN A 70 1.48 -2.86 -4.01
CA GLN A 70 0.47 -3.32 -4.98
C GLN A 70 0.92 -4.58 -5.72
N GLY A 71 2.21 -4.70 -6.06
CA GLY A 71 2.77 -5.91 -6.67
C GLY A 71 2.60 -7.15 -5.78
N LEU A 72 2.97 -7.03 -4.50
CA LEU A 72 2.78 -8.11 -3.51
C LEU A 72 1.30 -8.46 -3.35
N ASN A 73 0.44 -7.44 -3.18
CA ASN A 73 -0.98 -7.61 -2.96
C ASN A 73 -1.67 -8.29 -4.15
N ASN A 74 -1.36 -7.87 -5.39
CA ASN A 74 -1.87 -8.50 -6.60
C ASN A 74 -1.41 -9.96 -6.74
N GLY A 75 -0.15 -10.25 -6.43
CA GLY A 75 0.39 -11.61 -6.43
C GLY A 75 -0.29 -12.52 -5.41
N LEU A 76 -0.48 -12.04 -4.17
CA LEU A 76 -1.18 -12.76 -3.12
C LEU A 76 -2.65 -12.98 -3.48
N GLN A 77 -3.35 -11.96 -3.98
CA GLN A 77 -4.75 -12.08 -4.42
C GLN A 77 -4.90 -13.14 -5.52
N ALA A 78 -3.99 -13.20 -6.49
CA ALA A 78 -4.03 -14.21 -7.54
C ALA A 78 -3.84 -15.64 -6.98
N LEU A 79 -2.86 -15.83 -6.08
CA LEU A 79 -2.62 -17.12 -5.43
C LEU A 79 -3.78 -17.55 -4.53
N ILE A 80 -4.31 -16.63 -3.73
CA ILE A 80 -5.47 -16.86 -2.85
C ILE A 80 -6.71 -17.19 -3.68
N SER A 81 -6.97 -16.43 -4.75
CA SER A 81 -8.10 -16.68 -5.66
C SER A 81 -8.05 -18.07 -6.28
N ARG A 82 -6.86 -18.51 -6.73
CA ARG A 82 -6.67 -19.87 -7.24
C ARG A 82 -6.99 -20.93 -6.19
N ARG A 83 -6.48 -20.77 -4.96
CA ARG A 83 -6.71 -21.72 -3.86
C ARG A 83 -8.14 -21.73 -3.36
N ALA A 84 -8.80 -20.58 -3.36
CA ALA A 84 -10.22 -20.44 -3.10
C ALA A 84 -11.05 -21.19 -4.17
N GLY A 85 -10.67 -21.10 -5.45
CA GLY A 85 -11.29 -21.88 -6.53
C GLY A 85 -11.13 -23.40 -6.36
N GLU A 86 -9.97 -23.84 -5.85
CA GLU A 86 -9.67 -25.24 -5.52
C GLU A 86 -10.32 -25.70 -4.18
N ASN A 87 -11.06 -24.84 -3.47
CA ASN A 87 -11.60 -25.06 -2.11
C ASN A 87 -10.55 -25.48 -1.07
N ARG A 88 -9.29 -25.07 -1.23
CA ARG A 88 -8.19 -25.38 -0.31
C ARG A 88 -8.01 -24.26 0.72
N ILE A 89 -8.97 -24.14 1.62
CA ILE A 89 -9.04 -23.03 2.60
C ILE A 89 -7.84 -23.05 3.56
N ASP A 90 -7.37 -24.22 3.96
CA ASP A 90 -6.23 -24.38 4.87
C ASP A 90 -4.94 -23.76 4.30
N GLU A 91 -4.77 -23.80 2.98
CA GLU A 91 -3.60 -23.25 2.31
C GLU A 91 -3.68 -21.71 2.15
N ILE A 92 -4.87 -21.11 2.23
CA ILE A 92 -5.05 -19.65 2.16
C ILE A 92 -4.43 -18.96 3.39
N GLY A 93 -4.62 -19.54 4.58
CA GLY A 93 -4.03 -19.00 5.81
C GLY A 93 -2.49 -18.98 5.78
N VAL A 94 -1.89 -20.00 5.17
CA VAL A 94 -0.43 -20.07 4.97
C VAL A 94 0.04 -18.98 4.02
N LEU A 95 -0.64 -18.78 2.89
CA LEU A 95 -0.33 -17.71 1.93
C LEU A 95 -0.45 -16.31 2.56
N PHE A 96 -1.49 -16.11 3.39
CA PHE A 96 -1.65 -14.85 4.12
C PHE A 96 -0.50 -14.61 5.09
N SER A 97 -0.12 -15.60 5.89
CA SER A 97 1.01 -15.50 6.83
C SER A 97 2.33 -15.20 6.11
N GLN A 98 2.60 -15.89 5.00
CA GLN A 98 3.76 -15.61 4.15
C GLN A 98 3.73 -14.17 3.61
N GLY A 99 2.55 -13.71 3.17
CA GLY A 99 2.34 -12.33 2.73
C GLY A 99 2.70 -11.30 3.80
N VAL A 100 2.25 -11.51 5.04
CA VAL A 100 2.56 -10.65 6.19
C VAL A 100 4.05 -10.64 6.52
N ILE A 101 4.72 -11.80 6.43
CA ILE A 101 6.17 -11.88 6.66
C ILE A 101 6.94 -11.12 5.57
N ILE A 102 6.55 -11.27 4.30
CA ILE A 102 7.17 -10.57 3.17
C ILE A 102 6.93 -9.07 3.29
N SER A 103 5.71 -8.64 3.64
CA SER A 103 5.41 -7.22 3.81
C SER A 103 6.21 -6.58 4.95
N LEU A 104 6.37 -7.29 6.08
CA LEU A 104 7.21 -6.82 7.18
C LEU A 104 8.68 -6.70 6.77
N PHE A 105 9.20 -7.70 6.04
CA PHE A 105 10.57 -7.65 5.50
C PHE A 105 10.77 -6.46 4.55
N LEU A 106 9.85 -6.26 3.59
CA LEU A 106 9.88 -5.11 2.68
C LEU A 106 9.77 -3.79 3.43
N SER A 107 9.03 -3.76 4.55
CA SER A 107 8.90 -2.57 5.38
C SER A 107 10.20 -2.18 6.04
N VAL A 108 10.86 -3.15 6.68
CA VAL A 108 12.17 -2.94 7.30
C VAL A 108 13.18 -2.52 6.24
N ALA A 109 13.22 -3.20 5.10
CA ALA A 109 14.10 -2.85 3.99
C ALA A 109 13.84 -1.43 3.47
N GLY A 110 12.57 -1.03 3.30
CA GLY A 110 12.19 0.30 2.84
C GLY A 110 12.52 1.41 3.84
N ILE A 111 12.35 1.14 5.14
CA ILE A 111 12.78 2.05 6.22
C ILE A 111 14.30 2.23 6.17
N LEU A 112 15.07 1.14 6.15
CA LEU A 112 16.54 1.21 6.09
C LEU A 112 17.02 1.94 4.83
N PHE A 113 16.46 1.61 3.67
CA PHE A 113 16.73 2.30 2.40
C PHE A 113 16.49 3.81 2.54
N THR A 114 15.39 4.19 3.17
CA THR A 114 15.05 5.61 3.36
C THR A 114 16.00 6.32 4.31
N TYR A 115 16.42 5.68 5.41
CA TYR A 115 17.34 6.32 6.36
C TYR A 115 18.76 6.48 5.80
N PHE A 116 19.25 5.50 5.03
CA PHE A 116 20.64 5.49 4.55
C PHE A 116 20.83 6.06 3.15
N ILE A 117 19.89 5.85 2.24
CA ILE A 117 20.07 6.16 0.81
C ILE A 117 19.29 7.42 0.41
N ALA A 118 18.09 7.63 0.94
CA ALA A 118 17.29 8.79 0.57
C ALA A 118 17.98 10.15 0.82
N PRO A 119 18.70 10.39 1.94
CA PRO A 119 19.41 11.65 2.14
C PRO A 119 20.41 11.94 1.02
N THR A 120 21.20 10.94 0.61
CA THR A 120 22.18 11.08 -0.47
C THR A 120 21.52 11.39 -1.81
N ILE A 121 20.37 10.75 -2.10
CA ILE A 121 19.58 11.05 -3.30
C ILE A 121 19.08 12.49 -3.26
N PHE A 122 18.45 12.92 -2.17
CA PHE A 122 17.86 14.25 -2.08
C PHE A 122 18.90 15.37 -2.09
N TYR A 123 20.05 15.19 -1.44
CA TYR A 123 21.15 16.16 -1.55
C TYR A 123 21.77 16.24 -2.95
N SER A 124 21.69 15.16 -3.75
CA SER A 124 22.21 15.16 -5.12
C SER A 124 21.22 15.78 -6.11
N VAL A 125 19.92 15.57 -5.89
CA VAL A 125 18.85 16.01 -6.80
C VAL A 125 18.40 17.45 -6.50
N LEU A 126 18.40 17.86 -5.23
CA LEU A 126 17.97 19.19 -4.81
C LEU A 126 19.19 20.10 -4.63
N HIS A 127 19.30 21.12 -5.48
CA HIS A 127 20.37 22.13 -5.42
C HIS A 127 20.28 23.04 -4.17
N ASP A 128 19.12 23.06 -3.49
CA ASP A 128 18.89 23.84 -2.28
C ASP A 128 18.98 22.92 -1.05
N VAL A 129 20.02 23.12 -0.26
CA VAL A 129 20.32 22.35 0.96
C VAL A 129 19.20 22.50 2.00
N HIS A 130 18.54 23.66 2.08
CA HIS A 130 17.45 23.86 3.02
C HIS A 130 16.24 22.99 2.64
N ARG A 131 15.84 23.00 1.36
CA ARG A 131 14.74 22.14 0.87
C ARG A 131 15.06 20.66 1.00
N ALA A 132 16.29 20.26 0.73
CA ALA A 132 16.72 18.88 0.89
C ALA A 132 16.52 18.39 2.33
N ASN A 133 16.94 19.20 3.30
CA ASN A 133 16.75 18.88 4.73
C ASN A 133 15.27 18.73 5.10
N THR A 134 14.42 19.67 4.67
CA THR A 134 12.99 19.63 4.99
C THR A 134 12.29 18.41 4.37
N VAL A 135 12.64 18.04 3.13
CA VAL A 135 12.14 16.81 2.49
C VAL A 135 12.58 15.57 3.26
N ILE A 136 13.86 15.49 3.65
CA ILE A 136 14.40 14.34 4.38
C ILE A 136 13.74 14.20 5.76
N GLU A 137 13.54 15.30 6.47
CA GLU A 137 12.88 15.31 7.77
C GLU A 137 11.43 14.84 7.67
N PHE A 138 10.68 15.41 6.72
CA PHE A 138 9.30 15.00 6.46
C PHE A 138 9.20 13.52 6.06
N LEU A 139 10.14 13.04 5.23
CA LEU A 139 10.20 11.64 4.80
C LEU A 139 10.51 10.68 5.95
N LYS A 140 11.43 11.03 6.86
CA LYS A 140 11.76 10.22 8.04
C LYS A 140 10.59 10.04 8.99
N ILE A 141 9.71 11.03 9.09
CA ILE A 141 8.45 10.91 9.85
C ILE A 141 7.50 9.96 9.11
N ARG A 142 7.32 10.19 7.80
CA ARG A 142 6.35 9.45 6.98
C ARG A 142 6.70 7.97 6.81
N ILE A 143 7.98 7.60 6.79
CA ILE A 143 8.43 6.24 6.46
C ILE A 143 7.98 5.18 7.48
N TRP A 144 7.69 5.58 8.71
CA TRP A 144 7.11 4.70 9.73
C TRP A 144 5.70 4.23 9.39
N GLY A 145 5.05 4.82 8.38
CA GLY A 145 3.79 4.35 7.82
C GLY A 145 3.91 3.17 6.84
N ILE A 146 5.12 2.81 6.38
CA ILE A 146 5.29 1.72 5.39
C ILE A 146 4.73 0.37 5.85
N PRO A 147 4.87 -0.08 7.11
CA PRO A 147 4.27 -1.33 7.58
C PRO A 147 2.76 -1.43 7.36
N PHE A 148 2.06 -0.30 7.27
CA PHE A 148 0.62 -0.22 7.07
C PHE A 148 0.23 0.04 5.60
N LEU A 149 1.21 0.25 4.73
CA LEU A 149 1.00 0.48 3.31
C LEU A 149 0.91 -0.83 2.51
N PHE A 150 1.53 -1.90 3.01
CA PHE A 150 1.58 -3.21 2.36
C PHE A 150 0.39 -4.11 2.69
#